data_AF-A0A955RGH6-F1
#
_entry.id   AF-A0A955RGH6-F1
#
_cell.length_a   1.000
_cell.length_b   1.000
_cell.length_c   1.000
_cell.angle_alpha   90.00
_cell.angle_beta   90.00
_cell.angle_gamma   90.00
#
_symmetry.space_group_name_H-M   'P 1'
#
loop_
_entity.id
_entity.type
_entity.pdbx_description
1 polymer ?
#
loop_
_entity_poly.entity_id
_entity_poly.type
_entity_poly.pdbx_seq_one_letter_code
_entity_poly.pdbx_strand_id
1 'polypeptide(L)'
;AGAVIALWDLDGDAATVERWPAGPVPLALYVGGPGEPAPFASDVEVRSDRLAAGGMVARFDADAGGLLDTLRLGGGPVVASQVDASKGNGVATPAGPLSAQDVPGTLVVLDEGPVTAAVVASAQLENASGAVDVTNTWRVFAGRPELLVRTRYVARSGVAILGSVDRTQAIRPFQAVGPAGGACVADAGLAWADVSTPADGFTWCWATPPAWLSDVGCAAEETWSAANDLEEGEPGQGPSGHVPAGIPIADGPLLVLLPHGAGGAVAVEATRESWSSPIGVEVGPPAWSRGLVGSGEEGR
;
A
#
# COMPACT_ATOMS: atom_id res chain seq x y z
N ALA A 1 12.12 31.14 11.95
CA ALA A 1 12.72 30.18 11.00
C ALA A 1 11.96 28.87 11.12
N GLY A 2 11.39 28.35 10.04
CA GLY A 2 10.79 27.03 10.00
C GLY A 2 11.79 26.02 9.44
N ALA A 3 11.73 24.78 9.90
CA ALA A 3 12.44 23.67 9.30
C ALA A 3 11.42 22.81 8.54
N VAL A 4 11.81 22.33 7.37
CA VAL A 4 11.08 21.30 6.64
C VAL A 4 11.82 19.99 6.88
N ILE A 5 11.08 19.00 7.37
CA ILE A 5 11.60 17.65 7.60
C ILE A 5 10.91 16.75 6.56
N ALA A 6 11.70 16.17 5.66
CA ALA A 6 11.25 15.11 4.79
C ALA A 6 11.61 13.78 5.45
N LEU A 7 10.61 12.95 5.70
CA LEU A 7 10.79 11.58 6.16
C LEU A 7 10.68 10.66 4.94
N TRP A 8 11.68 9.80 4.77
CA TRP A 8 11.67 8.79 3.73
C TRP A 8 11.12 7.51 4.33
N ASP A 9 10.03 7.01 3.74
CA ASP A 9 9.28 5.86 4.20
C ASP A 9 9.12 4.88 3.02
N LEU A 10 9.91 3.81 2.96
CA LEU A 10 9.88 2.81 1.87
C LEU A 10 8.86 1.71 2.14
N ASP A 11 8.66 1.39 3.41
CA ASP A 11 7.95 0.18 3.80
C ASP A 11 6.64 0.50 4.51
N GLY A 12 6.42 1.74 4.95
CA GLY A 12 5.17 2.23 5.51
C GLY A 12 4.95 1.84 6.98
N ASP A 13 5.97 1.42 7.74
CA ASP A 13 5.76 0.98 9.13
C ASP A 13 5.46 2.11 10.11
N ALA A 14 5.62 3.38 9.70
CA ALA A 14 5.44 4.59 10.51
C ALA A 14 6.26 4.61 11.83
N ALA A 15 7.09 3.61 12.07
CA ALA A 15 7.84 3.39 13.30
C ALA A 15 9.35 3.57 13.05
N THR A 16 9.79 3.39 11.80
CA THR A 16 11.14 3.70 11.34
C THR A 16 11.15 4.82 10.33
N VAL A 17 12.30 5.48 10.24
CA VAL A 17 12.62 6.40 9.16
C VAL A 17 13.75 5.72 8.42
N GLU A 18 13.52 5.30 7.19
CA GLU A 18 14.54 4.59 6.45
C GLU A 18 15.64 5.57 6.03
N ARG A 19 16.81 5.00 5.77
CA ARG A 19 17.89 5.79 5.21
C ARG A 19 17.42 6.37 3.89
N TRP A 20 17.68 7.66 3.75
CA TRP A 20 17.56 8.32 2.46
C TRP A 20 18.27 7.47 1.40
N PRO A 21 17.66 7.24 0.22
CA PRO A 21 18.27 6.43 -0.81
C PRO A 21 19.66 6.96 -1.14
N ALA A 22 20.58 6.04 -1.45
CA ALA A 22 21.91 6.43 -1.93
C ALA A 22 21.84 7.16 -3.29
N GLY A 23 20.73 6.98 -4.01
CA GLY A 23 20.40 7.69 -5.24
C GLY A 23 19.65 9.01 -5.00
N PRO A 24 19.62 9.92 -5.98
CA PRO A 24 18.83 11.14 -5.91
C PRO A 24 17.34 10.83 -5.78
N VAL A 25 16.65 11.55 -4.90
CA VAL A 25 15.19 11.50 -4.75
C VAL A 25 14.61 12.86 -5.13
N PRO A 26 13.68 12.95 -6.10
CA PRO A 26 13.00 14.20 -6.39
C PRO A 26 12.01 14.54 -5.27
N LEU A 27 12.19 15.71 -4.66
CA LEU A 27 11.23 16.27 -3.70
C LEU A 27 10.72 17.60 -4.26
N ALA A 28 9.40 17.77 -4.26
CA ALA A 28 8.79 19.08 -4.45
C ALA A 28 8.44 19.66 -3.08
N LEU A 29 9.03 20.81 -2.75
CA LEU A 29 8.72 21.55 -1.54
C LEU A 29 8.04 22.86 -1.91
N TYR A 30 6.78 23.03 -1.50
CA TYR A 30 6.08 24.30 -1.62
C TYR A 30 6.23 25.09 -0.33
N VAL A 31 7.01 26.17 -0.37
CA VAL A 31 7.12 27.13 0.75
C VAL A 31 6.33 28.37 0.35
N GLY A 32 5.22 28.63 1.04
CA GLY A 32 4.40 29.81 0.80
C GLY A 32 5.20 31.11 0.92
N GLY A 33 4.91 32.09 0.06
CA GLY A 33 5.55 33.42 0.06
C GLY A 33 5.18 34.27 1.30
N PRO A 34 5.61 35.54 1.36
CA PRO A 34 5.32 36.45 2.47
C PRO A 34 3.83 36.81 2.49
N GLY A 35 3.04 35.94 3.10
CA GLY A 35 1.62 36.07 3.34
C GLY A 35 1.25 35.06 4.43
N GLU A 36 0.10 35.25 5.07
CA GLU A 36 -0.48 34.18 5.87
C GLU A 36 -0.62 32.96 4.94
N PRO A 37 -0.06 31.79 5.28
CA PRO A 37 -0.19 30.61 4.44
C PRO A 37 -1.67 30.42 4.17
N ALA A 38 -2.07 30.44 2.89
CA ALA A 38 -3.43 30.04 2.55
C ALA A 38 -3.64 28.66 3.20
N PRO A 39 -4.76 28.41 3.89
CA PRO A 39 -5.05 27.09 4.43
C PRO A 39 -4.82 26.08 3.32
N PHE A 40 -4.00 25.06 3.57
CA PHE A 40 -3.85 23.98 2.61
C PHE A 40 -5.23 23.37 2.43
N ALA A 41 -5.84 23.59 1.25
CA ALA A 41 -7.13 23.03 0.93
C ALA A 41 -6.94 21.52 0.81
N SER A 42 -7.20 20.81 1.91
CA SER A 42 -7.09 19.38 1.99
C SER A 42 -8.43 18.76 1.65
N ASP A 43 -8.39 17.76 0.79
CA ASP A 43 -9.48 16.81 0.56
C ASP A 43 -9.31 15.52 1.36
N VAL A 44 -8.32 15.46 2.26
CA VAL A 44 -8.08 14.33 3.15
C VAL A 44 -9.14 14.32 4.24
N GLU A 45 -9.84 13.20 4.37
CA GLU A 45 -10.74 12.94 5.48
C GLU A 45 -10.36 11.61 6.14
N VAL A 46 -10.25 11.62 7.48
CA VAL A 46 -9.94 10.42 8.26
C VAL A 46 -10.92 10.23 9.41
N ARG A 47 -11.30 8.98 9.60
CA ARG A 47 -11.94 8.40 10.79
C ARG A 47 -11.34 7.01 10.98
N SER A 48 -11.52 6.41 12.15
CA SER A 48 -10.99 5.06 12.40
C SER A 48 -11.47 4.04 11.35
N ASP A 49 -12.68 4.19 10.83
CA ASP A 49 -13.30 3.31 9.84
C ASP A 49 -13.25 3.83 8.39
N ARG A 50 -12.56 4.95 8.13
CA ARG A 50 -12.63 5.62 6.82
C ARG A 50 -11.41 6.46 6.49
N LEU A 51 -10.93 6.32 5.27
CA LEU A 51 -10.00 7.26 4.62
C LEU A 51 -10.61 7.79 3.32
N ALA A 52 -10.39 9.06 3.01
CA ALA A 52 -10.76 9.64 1.72
C ALA A 52 -9.73 10.68 1.26
N ALA A 53 -9.41 10.70 -0.03
CA ALA A 53 -8.57 11.70 -0.70
C ALA A 53 -8.68 11.54 -2.23
N GLY A 54 -8.44 12.60 -3.00
CA GLY A 54 -8.46 12.56 -4.47
C GLY A 54 -9.82 12.14 -5.05
N GLY A 55 -10.91 12.30 -4.30
CA GLY A 55 -12.22 11.76 -4.63
C GLY A 55 -12.40 10.25 -4.32
N MET A 56 -11.34 9.52 -3.96
CA MET A 56 -11.44 8.15 -3.48
C MET A 56 -11.98 8.10 -2.05
N VAL A 57 -12.75 7.06 -1.73
CA VAL A 57 -13.21 6.75 -0.38
C VAL A 57 -12.99 5.27 -0.08
N ALA A 58 -12.25 4.97 0.98
CA ALA A 58 -12.04 3.65 1.55
C ALA A 58 -12.75 3.53 2.91
N ARG A 59 -13.40 2.40 3.16
CA ARG A 59 -14.01 2.04 4.45
C ARG A 59 -13.46 0.72 4.95
N PHE A 60 -13.31 0.61 6.27
CA PHE A 60 -12.76 -0.56 6.93
C PHE A 60 -13.77 -1.15 7.91
N ASP A 61 -13.91 -2.47 7.91
CA ASP A 61 -14.86 -3.17 8.79
C ASP A 61 -14.15 -3.76 10.00
N ALA A 62 -14.45 -3.22 11.18
CA ALA A 62 -13.91 -3.71 12.44
C ALA A 62 -14.40 -5.12 12.79
N ASP A 63 -15.57 -5.56 12.30
CA ASP A 63 -16.06 -6.92 12.54
C ASP A 63 -15.36 -7.96 11.66
N ALA A 64 -14.67 -7.51 10.60
CA ALA A 64 -13.84 -8.29 9.69
C ALA A 64 -12.36 -7.90 9.79
N GLY A 65 -11.83 -7.83 11.02
CA GLY A 65 -10.40 -7.64 11.28
C GLY A 65 -9.83 -6.27 10.89
N GLY A 66 -10.69 -5.31 10.55
CA GLY A 66 -10.33 -4.01 9.98
C GLY A 66 -9.86 -4.09 8.51
N LEU A 67 -10.33 -5.10 7.78
CA LEU A 67 -10.12 -5.23 6.33
C LEU A 67 -10.88 -4.15 5.55
N LEU A 68 -10.45 -3.90 4.31
CA LEU A 68 -11.13 -3.01 3.39
C LEU A 68 -12.52 -3.58 3.02
N ASP A 69 -13.58 -2.91 3.48
CA ASP A 69 -14.96 -3.23 3.15
C ASP A 69 -15.34 -2.66 1.79
N THR A 70 -15.14 -1.35 1.61
CA THR A 70 -15.43 -0.71 0.33
C THR A 70 -14.34 0.25 -0.09
N LEU A 71 -13.91 0.14 -1.35
CA LEU A 71 -13.17 1.17 -2.07
C LEU A 71 -14.05 1.74 -3.18
N ARG A 72 -14.16 3.07 -3.24
CA ARG A 72 -14.95 3.79 -4.25
C ARG A 72 -14.17 4.96 -4.82
N LEU A 73 -14.46 5.33 -6.07
CA LEU A 73 -14.03 6.60 -6.67
C LEU A 73 -15.23 7.53 -6.86
N GLY A 74 -15.17 8.70 -6.25
CA GLY A 74 -16.26 9.66 -6.20
C GLY A 74 -17.52 9.08 -5.56
N GLY A 75 -18.67 9.36 -6.17
CA GLY A 75 -19.95 8.74 -5.83
C GLY A 75 -20.23 7.42 -6.56
N GLY A 76 -19.21 6.79 -7.14
CA GLY A 76 -19.32 5.58 -7.94
C GLY A 76 -19.62 4.30 -7.13
N PRO A 77 -19.70 3.15 -7.82
CA PRO A 77 -19.88 1.85 -7.18
C PRO A 77 -18.64 1.44 -6.37
N VAL A 78 -18.78 0.36 -5.60
CA VAL A 78 -17.64 -0.32 -4.97
C VAL A 78 -16.81 -0.98 -6.05
N VAL A 79 -15.53 -0.65 -6.10
CA VAL A 79 -14.59 -1.22 -7.07
C VAL A 79 -13.63 -2.22 -6.43
N ALA A 80 -13.46 -2.21 -5.10
CA ALA A 80 -12.72 -3.26 -4.40
C ALA A 80 -13.31 -3.53 -3.00
N SER A 81 -13.33 -4.81 -2.60
CA SER A 81 -13.71 -5.28 -1.26
C SER A 81 -12.83 -6.46 -0.85
N GLN A 82 -12.11 -6.33 0.25
CA GLN A 82 -11.40 -7.45 0.89
C GLN A 82 -12.34 -8.26 1.78
N VAL A 83 -13.40 -7.67 2.33
CA VAL A 83 -14.35 -8.39 3.20
C VAL A 83 -15.14 -9.43 2.42
N ASP A 84 -15.49 -9.13 1.16
CA ASP A 84 -16.24 -10.03 0.30
C ASP A 84 -15.39 -11.14 -0.34
N ALA A 85 -14.07 -11.11 -0.18
CA ALA A 85 -13.17 -12.06 -0.83
C ALA A 85 -13.32 -13.49 -0.30
N SER A 86 -13.42 -14.47 -1.19
CA SER A 86 -13.75 -15.85 -0.83
C SER A 86 -12.73 -16.61 0.03
N LYS A 87 -11.50 -16.10 0.23
CA LYS A 87 -10.42 -16.80 0.95
C LYS A 87 -9.73 -15.98 2.06
N GLY A 88 -10.35 -14.91 2.55
CA GLY A 88 -10.05 -14.52 3.92
C GLY A 88 -8.91 -13.53 4.19
N ASN A 89 -8.04 -13.19 3.23
CA ASN A 89 -6.83 -12.40 3.50
C ASN A 89 -6.06 -12.93 4.73
N GLY A 90 -5.32 -14.03 4.58
CA GLY A 90 -4.75 -14.72 5.73
C GLY A 90 -3.82 -15.88 5.42
N VAL A 91 -3.69 -16.79 6.40
CA VAL A 91 -2.74 -17.91 6.39
C VAL A 91 -3.48 -19.24 6.34
N ALA A 92 -3.17 -20.08 5.35
CA ALA A 92 -3.70 -21.43 5.27
C ALA A 92 -3.02 -22.36 6.29
N THR A 93 -3.81 -23.04 7.12
CA THR A 93 -3.31 -23.97 8.14
C THR A 93 -4.04 -25.32 8.10
N PRO A 94 -3.49 -26.40 8.68
CA PRO A 94 -4.16 -27.70 8.73
C PRO A 94 -5.52 -27.70 9.44
N ALA A 95 -5.72 -26.84 10.43
CA ALA A 95 -6.99 -26.70 11.17
C ALA A 95 -8.03 -25.79 10.50
N GLY A 96 -7.72 -25.24 9.31
CA GLY A 96 -8.52 -24.23 8.63
C GLY A 96 -7.74 -22.92 8.40
N PRO A 97 -8.27 -21.97 7.63
CA PRO A 97 -7.61 -20.68 7.45
C PRO A 97 -7.58 -19.89 8.76
N LEU A 98 -6.47 -19.18 9.00
CA LEU A 98 -6.44 -18.04 9.90
C LEU A 98 -6.71 -16.81 9.02
N SER A 99 -7.90 -16.23 9.14
CA SER A 99 -8.36 -15.13 8.29
C SER A 99 -8.78 -13.93 9.14
N ALA A 100 -8.41 -12.74 8.70
CA ALA A 100 -8.89 -11.51 9.33
C ALA A 100 -10.39 -11.26 9.10
N GLN A 101 -11.01 -11.82 8.06
CA GLN A 101 -12.45 -11.71 7.82
C GLN A 101 -13.30 -12.39 8.90
N ASP A 102 -12.74 -13.41 9.56
CA ASP A 102 -13.48 -14.28 10.49
C ASP A 102 -13.45 -13.79 11.94
N VAL A 103 -12.77 -12.67 12.23
CA VAL A 103 -12.59 -12.17 13.59
C VAL A 103 -12.72 -10.65 13.66
N PRO A 104 -13.16 -10.10 14.80
CA PRO A 104 -13.13 -8.66 15.00
C PRO A 104 -11.69 -8.15 15.13
N GLY A 105 -11.49 -6.92 14.68
CA GLY A 105 -10.26 -6.15 14.80
C GLY A 105 -10.47 -4.85 15.59
N THR A 106 -9.37 -4.13 15.75
CA THR A 106 -9.34 -2.77 16.30
C THR A 106 -8.87 -1.83 15.21
N LEU A 107 -9.59 -0.71 15.03
CA LEU A 107 -9.24 0.34 14.10
C LEU A 107 -8.80 1.60 14.85
N VAL A 108 -7.63 2.12 14.52
CA VAL A 108 -7.04 3.30 15.17
C VAL A 108 -6.56 4.27 14.10
N VAL A 109 -6.89 5.56 14.26
CA VAL A 109 -6.26 6.62 13.47
C VAL A 109 -4.81 6.74 13.91
N LEU A 110 -3.88 6.43 13.00
CA LEU A 110 -2.45 6.48 13.24
C LEU A 110 -1.87 7.87 12.93
N ASP A 111 -2.41 8.52 11.89
CA ASP A 111 -1.99 9.85 11.45
C ASP A 111 -3.19 10.64 10.89
N GLU A 112 -3.21 11.94 11.18
CA GLU A 112 -4.22 12.89 10.71
C GLU A 112 -3.55 14.23 10.40
N GLY A 113 -3.40 14.52 9.11
CA GLY A 113 -2.82 15.76 8.64
C GLY A 113 -3.44 16.26 7.33
N PRO A 114 -3.15 17.50 6.94
CA PRO A 114 -3.68 18.09 5.71
C PRO A 114 -3.11 17.48 4.44
N VAL A 115 -2.00 16.74 4.52
CA VAL A 115 -1.30 16.14 3.36
C VAL A 115 -1.50 14.63 3.30
N THR A 116 -1.61 13.97 4.44
CA THR A 116 -1.76 12.52 4.52
C THR A 116 -2.53 12.16 5.79
N ALA A 117 -3.15 10.99 5.76
CA ALA A 117 -3.76 10.38 6.92
C ALA A 117 -3.62 8.86 6.82
N ALA A 118 -3.61 8.21 7.97
CA ALA A 118 -3.45 6.76 8.06
C ALA A 118 -4.33 6.14 9.14
N VAL A 119 -4.81 4.94 8.85
CA VAL A 119 -5.54 4.08 9.78
C VAL A 119 -4.79 2.78 9.91
N VAL A 120 -4.61 2.31 11.15
CA VAL A 120 -4.10 0.97 11.42
C VAL A 120 -5.24 0.09 11.90
N ALA A 121 -5.36 -1.08 11.28
CA ALA A 121 -6.21 -2.18 11.68
C ALA A 121 -5.35 -3.25 12.34
N SER A 122 -5.77 -3.77 13.49
CA SER A 122 -5.10 -4.90 14.14
C SER A 122 -6.10 -5.97 14.53
N ALA A 123 -5.75 -7.24 14.30
CA ALA A 123 -6.59 -8.39 14.63
C ALA A 123 -5.75 -9.54 15.20
N GLN A 124 -6.41 -10.42 15.94
CA GLN A 124 -5.80 -11.59 16.56
C GLN A 124 -6.45 -12.85 16.03
N LEU A 125 -5.71 -13.62 15.23
CA LEU A 125 -6.20 -14.85 14.62
C LEU A 125 -5.74 -16.03 15.45
N GLU A 126 -6.60 -16.99 15.73
CA GLU A 126 -6.23 -18.19 16.48
C GLU A 126 -7.07 -19.40 16.07
N ASN A 127 -6.40 -20.54 15.90
CA ASN A 127 -7.05 -21.84 15.76
C ASN A 127 -6.13 -22.95 16.32
N ALA A 128 -6.50 -24.22 16.13
CA ALA A 128 -5.71 -25.34 16.65
C ALA A 128 -4.31 -25.48 16.03
N SER A 129 -4.01 -24.79 14.93
CA SER A 129 -2.68 -24.76 14.29
C SER A 129 -1.77 -23.67 14.85
N GLY A 130 -2.29 -22.71 15.62
CA GLY A 130 -1.52 -21.61 16.21
C GLY A 130 -2.27 -20.27 16.22
N ALA A 131 -1.54 -19.21 16.59
CA ALA A 131 -2.04 -17.85 16.69
C ALA A 131 -1.14 -16.84 15.99
N VAL A 132 -1.76 -15.84 15.36
CA VAL A 132 -1.10 -14.79 14.57
C VAL A 132 -1.72 -13.43 14.90
N ASP A 133 -0.88 -12.44 15.17
CA ASP A 133 -1.30 -11.03 15.21
C ASP A 133 -1.16 -10.44 13.81
N VAL A 134 -2.21 -9.78 13.33
CA VAL A 134 -2.28 -9.13 12.02
C VAL A 134 -2.34 -7.64 12.19
N THR A 135 -1.62 -6.91 11.33
CA THR A 135 -1.72 -5.47 11.21
C THR A 135 -1.84 -5.09 9.74
N ASN A 136 -2.85 -4.28 9.40
CA ASN A 136 -2.98 -3.62 8.10
C ASN A 136 -2.92 -2.11 8.32
N THR A 137 -1.92 -1.44 7.75
CA THR A 137 -1.79 0.01 7.79
C THR A 137 -2.22 0.58 6.45
N TRP A 138 -3.26 1.40 6.47
CA TRP A 138 -3.84 2.05 5.29
C TRP A 138 -3.46 3.53 5.28
N ARG A 139 -3.04 4.07 4.14
CA ARG A 139 -2.64 5.48 4.01
C ARG A 139 -3.15 6.12 2.72
N VAL A 140 -3.48 7.40 2.80
CA VAL A 140 -3.86 8.25 1.66
C VAL A 140 -3.06 9.54 1.64
N PHE A 141 -3.05 10.20 0.48
CA PHE A 141 -2.41 11.51 0.28
C PHE A 141 -3.38 12.48 -0.39
N ALA A 142 -3.32 13.74 0.02
CA ALA A 142 -4.15 14.80 -0.53
C ALA A 142 -4.06 14.87 -2.07
N GLY A 143 -5.21 15.00 -2.73
CA GLY A 143 -5.33 15.09 -4.18
C GLY A 143 -4.99 13.81 -4.97
N ARG A 144 -4.71 12.68 -4.31
CA ARG A 144 -4.35 11.41 -4.98
C ARG A 144 -5.43 10.35 -4.74
N PRO A 145 -6.01 9.76 -5.80
CA PRO A 145 -7.02 8.71 -5.67
C PRO A 145 -6.34 7.34 -5.49
N GLU A 146 -5.41 7.22 -4.55
CA GLU A 146 -4.68 5.98 -4.28
C GLU A 146 -4.76 5.61 -2.80
N LEU A 147 -4.89 4.32 -2.51
CA LEU A 147 -4.88 3.77 -1.18
C LEU A 147 -3.65 2.88 -1.03
N LEU A 148 -2.76 3.26 -0.12
CA LEU A 148 -1.59 2.48 0.21
C LEU A 148 -1.93 1.51 1.33
N VAL A 149 -1.42 0.29 1.25
CA VAL A 149 -1.54 -0.71 2.31
C VAL A 149 -0.21 -1.41 2.57
N ARG A 150 0.13 -1.54 3.85
CA ARG A 150 1.13 -2.50 4.33
C ARG A 150 0.45 -3.53 5.21
N THR A 151 0.73 -4.80 4.96
CA THR A 151 0.19 -5.91 5.74
C THR A 151 1.32 -6.65 6.44
N ARG A 152 1.13 -6.91 7.74
CA ARG A 152 2.06 -7.64 8.59
C ARG A 152 1.35 -8.72 9.38
N TYR A 153 1.93 -9.92 9.40
CA TYR A 153 1.51 -11.07 10.19
C TYR A 153 2.67 -11.49 11.09
N VAL A 154 2.46 -11.58 12.40
CA VAL A 154 3.46 -12.04 13.37
C VAL A 154 2.91 -13.22 14.16
N ALA A 155 3.64 -14.33 14.20
CA ALA A 155 3.26 -15.49 14.99
C ALA A 155 3.23 -15.14 16.49
N ARG A 156 2.08 -15.27 17.15
CA ARG A 156 1.97 -15.09 18.62
C ARG A 156 2.29 -16.38 19.37
N SER A 157 1.97 -17.52 18.77
CA SER A 157 2.38 -18.85 19.22
C SER A 157 3.10 -19.57 18.08
N GLY A 158 3.56 -20.79 18.30
CA GLY A 158 3.95 -21.64 17.17
C GLY A 158 2.78 -21.84 16.19
N VAL A 159 3.00 -21.61 14.89
CA VAL A 159 1.98 -21.71 13.83
C VAL A 159 2.38 -22.76 12.80
N ALA A 160 1.50 -23.74 12.57
CA ALA A 160 1.65 -24.69 11.47
C ALA A 160 1.01 -24.14 10.19
N ILE A 161 1.81 -23.94 9.15
CA ILE A 161 1.39 -23.42 7.84
C ILE A 161 1.33 -24.57 6.83
N LEU A 162 0.25 -24.64 6.06
CA LEU A 162 0.02 -25.65 5.02
C LEU A 162 0.19 -25.04 3.63
N GLY A 163 1.29 -25.35 2.95
CA GLY A 163 1.60 -24.98 1.56
C GLY A 163 2.08 -26.17 0.72
N SER A 164 1.72 -26.20 -0.56
CA SER A 164 1.99 -27.31 -1.49
C SER A 164 3.46 -27.43 -1.87
N VAL A 165 4.17 -26.30 -2.03
CA VAL A 165 5.58 -26.23 -2.43
C VAL A 165 6.30 -25.04 -1.77
N ASP A 166 5.63 -23.88 -1.68
CA ASP A 166 6.14 -22.65 -1.07
C ASP A 166 5.11 -22.08 -0.08
N ARG A 167 5.53 -21.77 1.16
CA ARG A 167 4.69 -21.15 2.20
C ARG A 167 4.14 -19.79 1.77
N THR A 168 4.79 -19.07 0.87
CA THR A 168 4.23 -17.79 0.36
C THR A 168 2.90 -18.01 -0.34
N GLN A 169 2.68 -19.16 -1.02
CA GLN A 169 1.39 -19.51 -1.63
C GLN A 169 0.28 -19.81 -0.61
N ALA A 170 0.66 -20.12 0.64
CA ALA A 170 -0.25 -20.35 1.74
C ALA A 170 -0.60 -19.06 2.49
N ILE A 171 0.00 -17.92 2.14
CA ILE A 171 -0.19 -16.64 2.80
C ILE A 171 -0.70 -15.64 1.76
N ARG A 172 -1.89 -15.09 1.99
CA ARG A 172 -2.51 -14.09 1.12
C ARG A 172 -2.65 -12.79 1.87
N PRO A 173 -1.60 -11.95 1.89
CA PRO A 173 -1.69 -10.64 2.55
C PRO A 173 -2.71 -9.73 1.87
N PHE A 174 -2.95 -9.94 0.56
CA PHE A 174 -3.92 -9.19 -0.21
C PHE A 174 -4.75 -10.11 -1.12
N GLN A 175 -6.07 -10.00 -1.00
CA GLN A 175 -7.08 -10.53 -1.88
C GLN A 175 -8.32 -9.64 -1.82
N ALA A 176 -8.82 -9.24 -2.97
CA ALA A 176 -10.02 -8.42 -3.08
C ALA A 176 -10.94 -8.88 -4.21
N VAL A 177 -12.24 -8.69 -4.00
CA VAL A 177 -13.27 -8.75 -5.03
C VAL A 177 -13.35 -7.39 -5.71
N GLY A 178 -13.36 -7.39 -7.04
CA GLY A 178 -13.60 -6.21 -7.87
C GLY A 178 -15.07 -6.01 -8.24
N PRO A 179 -15.37 -5.12 -9.20
CA PRO A 179 -16.74 -4.92 -9.65
C PRO A 179 -17.32 -6.18 -10.31
N ALA A 180 -18.60 -6.43 -10.09
CA ALA A 180 -19.33 -7.55 -10.69
C ALA A 180 -19.29 -7.47 -12.23
N GLY A 181 -19.06 -8.61 -12.89
CA GLY A 181 -18.82 -8.71 -14.33
C GLY A 181 -17.47 -8.15 -14.78
N GLY A 182 -16.58 -7.79 -13.85
CA GLY A 182 -15.25 -7.27 -14.14
C GLY A 182 -14.32 -8.34 -14.72
N ALA A 183 -13.57 -7.96 -15.75
CA ALA A 183 -12.47 -8.78 -16.26
C ALA A 183 -11.24 -8.56 -15.39
N CYS A 184 -10.53 -9.64 -15.05
CA CYS A 184 -9.25 -9.57 -14.33
C CYS A 184 -8.10 -9.77 -15.31
N VAL A 185 -7.12 -8.87 -15.27
CA VAL A 185 -5.87 -8.94 -16.02
C VAL A 185 -4.72 -8.76 -15.04
N ALA A 186 -3.71 -9.63 -15.10
CA ALA A 186 -2.49 -9.52 -14.32
C ALA A 186 -1.27 -9.60 -15.24
N ASP A 187 -0.14 -9.02 -14.83
CA ASP A 187 1.10 -9.21 -15.58
C ASP A 187 1.80 -10.54 -15.30
N ALA A 188 2.65 -10.93 -16.24
CA ALA A 188 3.48 -12.13 -16.11
C ALA A 188 4.54 -12.00 -15.02
N GLY A 189 4.85 -10.78 -14.59
CA GLY A 189 5.78 -10.48 -13.49
C GLY A 189 5.16 -10.58 -12.11
N LEU A 190 3.83 -10.81 -12.03
CA LEU A 190 3.05 -10.91 -10.79
C LEU A 190 3.08 -9.60 -9.96
N ALA A 191 3.47 -8.48 -10.54
CA ALA A 191 3.70 -7.22 -9.84
C ALA A 191 2.43 -6.38 -9.71
N TRP A 192 1.41 -6.67 -10.52
CA TRP A 192 0.12 -5.97 -10.48
C TRP A 192 -1.01 -6.82 -11.06
N ALA A 193 -2.24 -6.44 -10.72
CA ALA A 193 -3.44 -6.85 -11.45
C ALA A 193 -4.49 -5.74 -11.48
N ASP A 194 -5.33 -5.79 -12.51
CA ASP A 194 -6.48 -4.91 -12.73
C ASP A 194 -7.75 -5.75 -12.79
N VAL A 195 -8.78 -5.31 -12.07
CA VAL A 195 -10.14 -5.85 -12.18
C VAL A 195 -11.07 -4.72 -12.58
N SER A 196 -11.61 -4.79 -13.79
CA SER A 196 -12.36 -3.67 -14.35
C SER A 196 -13.52 -4.08 -15.26
N THR A 197 -14.51 -3.21 -15.29
CA THR A 197 -15.57 -3.13 -16.30
C THR A 197 -15.25 -2.01 -17.30
N PRO A 198 -16.03 -1.81 -18.36
CA PRO A 198 -15.88 -0.63 -19.22
C PRO A 198 -16.09 0.72 -18.51
N ALA A 199 -16.74 0.73 -17.33
CA ALA A 199 -17.14 1.94 -16.63
C ALA A 199 -16.26 2.28 -15.42
N ASP A 200 -15.71 1.26 -14.75
CA ASP A 200 -15.02 1.39 -13.48
C ASP A 200 -14.11 0.18 -13.22
N GLY A 201 -13.20 0.33 -12.28
CA GLY A 201 -12.37 -0.76 -11.82
C GLY A 201 -11.39 -0.33 -10.75
N PHE A 202 -10.52 -1.25 -10.39
CA PHE A 202 -9.34 -0.93 -9.62
C PHE A 202 -8.16 -1.72 -10.12
N THR A 203 -7.00 -1.10 -9.99
CA THR A 203 -5.72 -1.77 -10.17
C THR A 203 -5.02 -1.80 -8.84
N TRP A 204 -4.29 -2.86 -8.57
CA TRP A 204 -3.33 -2.87 -7.49
C TRP A 204 -1.95 -3.24 -8.00
N CYS A 205 -0.91 -2.68 -7.38
CA CYS A 205 0.47 -2.99 -7.68
C CYS A 205 1.34 -2.92 -6.42
N TRP A 206 2.45 -3.66 -6.41
CA TRP A 206 3.49 -3.46 -5.39
C TRP A 206 4.31 -2.20 -5.72
N ALA A 207 4.45 -1.29 -4.75
CA ALA A 207 5.26 -0.07 -4.91
C ALA A 207 6.75 -0.39 -5.10
N THR A 208 7.20 -1.51 -4.53
CA THR A 208 8.48 -2.15 -4.80
C THR A 208 8.23 -3.65 -4.93
N PRO A 209 8.79 -4.34 -5.95
CA PRO A 209 8.65 -5.78 -6.06
C PRO A 209 9.09 -6.47 -4.76
N PRO A 210 8.24 -7.32 -4.16
CA PRO A 210 8.61 -8.10 -2.99
C PRO A 210 9.83 -8.98 -3.29
N ALA A 211 10.65 -9.23 -2.28
CA ALA A 211 11.78 -10.15 -2.37
C ALA A 211 11.32 -11.54 -2.84
N TRP A 212 10.10 -11.92 -2.44
CA TRP A 212 9.45 -13.16 -2.84
C TRP A 212 8.03 -12.91 -3.30
N LEU A 213 7.76 -13.27 -4.54
CA LEU A 213 6.47 -13.12 -5.19
C LEU A 213 6.20 -14.42 -5.97
N SER A 214 5.32 -15.25 -5.44
CA SER A 214 5.16 -16.64 -5.91
C SER A 214 3.92 -16.85 -6.76
N ASP A 215 2.89 -16.04 -6.53
CA ASP A 215 1.63 -16.16 -7.27
C ASP A 215 0.87 -14.84 -7.28
N VAL A 216 0.25 -14.57 -8.42
CA VAL A 216 -0.85 -13.62 -8.55
C VAL A 216 -1.93 -14.33 -9.29
N GLY A 217 -3.05 -14.47 -8.60
CA GLY A 217 -4.19 -15.11 -9.21
C GLY A 217 -5.28 -14.11 -9.52
N CYS A 218 -5.94 -14.43 -10.63
CA CYS A 218 -7.13 -13.77 -11.12
C CYS A 218 -8.19 -14.85 -11.28
N ALA A 219 -9.29 -14.70 -10.57
CA ALA A 219 -10.56 -15.34 -10.91
C ALA A 219 -11.51 -14.28 -11.47
N ALA A 220 -12.64 -14.69 -12.06
CA ALA A 220 -13.65 -13.72 -12.45
C ALA A 220 -14.06 -12.93 -11.20
N GLU A 221 -13.89 -11.60 -11.25
CA GLU A 221 -14.19 -10.66 -10.15
C GLU A 221 -13.27 -10.74 -8.92
N GLU A 222 -12.28 -11.62 -8.82
CA GLU A 222 -11.37 -11.69 -7.67
C GLU A 222 -9.90 -11.65 -8.10
N THR A 223 -9.07 -10.97 -7.30
CA THR A 223 -7.62 -10.91 -7.50
C THR A 223 -6.88 -11.02 -6.18
N TRP A 224 -5.70 -11.64 -6.17
CA TRP A 224 -4.86 -11.79 -4.98
C TRP A 224 -3.38 -11.81 -5.33
N SER A 225 -2.55 -11.56 -4.31
CA SER A 225 -1.11 -11.76 -4.39
C SER A 225 -0.63 -12.62 -3.21
N ALA A 226 0.33 -13.49 -3.50
CA ALA A 226 1.11 -14.26 -2.55
C ALA A 226 2.55 -13.74 -2.57
N ALA A 227 2.86 -12.81 -1.67
CA ALA A 227 4.16 -12.14 -1.64
C ALA A 227 4.64 -11.80 -0.23
N ASN A 228 5.95 -11.65 -0.05
CA ASN A 228 6.59 -11.45 1.25
C ASN A 228 8.04 -10.93 1.13
N ASP A 229 8.52 -10.14 2.10
CA ASP A 229 9.91 -9.64 2.18
C ASP A 229 10.80 -10.34 3.22
N LEU A 230 10.38 -11.49 3.76
CA LEU A 230 11.25 -12.25 4.68
C LEU A 230 12.56 -12.68 4.00
N GLU A 231 13.66 -12.72 4.75
CA GLU A 231 14.97 -13.11 4.23
C GLU A 231 15.04 -14.62 3.89
N GLU A 232 15.89 -14.99 2.94
CA GLU A 232 16.10 -16.38 2.54
C GLU A 232 16.55 -17.25 3.73
N GLY A 233 15.81 -18.32 4.01
CA GLY A 233 16.14 -19.26 5.11
C GLY A 233 15.55 -18.88 6.48
N GLU A 234 14.77 -17.80 6.57
CA GLU A 234 13.99 -17.53 7.77
C GLU A 234 12.92 -18.61 8.02
N PRO A 235 12.52 -18.86 9.28
CA PRO A 235 11.51 -19.87 9.60
C PRO A 235 10.16 -19.61 8.93
N GLY A 236 9.88 -18.41 8.45
CA GLY A 236 8.68 -18.06 7.68
C GLY A 236 8.70 -18.55 6.22
N GLN A 237 9.85 -19.02 5.71
CA GLN A 237 10.03 -19.48 4.33
C GLN A 237 9.98 -21.01 4.16
N GLY A 238 9.92 -21.47 2.90
CA GLY A 238 10.06 -22.88 2.52
C GLY A 238 8.73 -23.66 2.40
N PRO A 239 8.75 -25.00 2.28
CA PRO A 239 7.53 -25.82 2.21
C PRO A 239 6.79 -25.82 3.56
N SER A 240 5.57 -26.37 3.59
CA SER A 240 4.76 -26.58 4.82
C SER A 240 5.60 -26.82 6.08
N GLY A 241 5.25 -26.17 7.19
CA GLY A 241 5.94 -26.40 8.45
C GLY A 241 5.59 -25.41 9.55
N HIS A 242 6.45 -25.33 10.57
CA HIS A 242 6.17 -24.62 11.80
C HIS A 242 6.94 -23.31 11.89
N VAL A 243 6.23 -22.20 12.15
CA VAL A 243 6.80 -20.88 12.43
C VAL A 243 6.75 -20.65 13.95
N PRO A 244 7.87 -20.45 14.65
CA PRO A 244 7.88 -20.15 16.07
C PRO A 244 7.21 -18.82 16.41
N ALA A 245 6.83 -18.65 17.68
CA ALA A 245 6.34 -17.38 18.19
C ALA A 245 7.37 -16.24 18.03
N GLY A 246 6.88 -15.02 17.83
CA GLY A 246 7.67 -13.81 17.63
C GLY A 246 8.23 -13.63 16.22
N ILE A 247 8.03 -14.60 15.32
CA ILE A 247 8.55 -14.55 13.95
C ILE A 247 7.49 -13.97 13.00
N PRO A 248 7.85 -12.97 12.18
CA PRO A 248 6.99 -12.53 11.09
C PRO A 248 6.71 -13.68 10.11
N ILE A 249 5.45 -13.85 9.75
CA ILE A 249 4.99 -14.82 8.74
C ILE A 249 4.83 -14.12 7.39
N ALA A 250 4.37 -12.86 7.42
CA ALA A 250 4.39 -11.97 6.27
C ALA A 250 4.71 -10.55 6.73
N ASP A 251 5.60 -9.89 6.02
CA ASP A 251 5.90 -8.46 6.12
C ASP A 251 6.07 -8.01 4.68
N GLY A 252 4.96 -7.61 4.06
CA GLY A 252 4.96 -7.24 2.65
C GLY A 252 5.46 -5.81 2.46
N PRO A 253 6.07 -5.49 1.31
CA PRO A 253 6.31 -4.10 0.95
C PRO A 253 4.96 -3.40 0.74
N LEU A 254 5.02 -2.10 0.50
CA LEU A 254 3.84 -1.30 0.25
C LEU A 254 3.09 -1.75 -1.01
N LEU A 255 1.79 -2.02 -0.89
CA LEU A 255 0.87 -2.25 -2.01
C LEU A 255 0.01 -1.01 -2.23
N VAL A 256 -0.19 -0.64 -3.50
CA VAL A 256 -0.97 0.53 -3.90
C VAL A 256 -2.23 0.05 -4.59
N LEU A 257 -3.40 0.50 -4.12
CA LEU A 257 -4.69 0.31 -4.78
C LEU A 257 -5.09 1.63 -5.46
N LEU A 258 -5.42 1.53 -6.75
CA LEU A 258 -5.75 2.64 -7.64
C LEU A 258 -7.15 2.41 -8.23
N PRO A 259 -8.22 2.92 -7.59
CA PRO A 259 -9.54 2.90 -8.19
C PRO A 259 -9.59 3.86 -9.40
N HIS A 260 -10.27 3.44 -10.46
CA HIS A 260 -10.36 4.21 -11.70
C HIS A 260 -11.76 4.12 -12.33
N GLY A 261 -12.05 5.08 -13.21
CA GLY A 261 -13.30 5.14 -13.98
C GLY A 261 -13.10 4.77 -15.45
N ALA A 262 -14.12 5.02 -16.27
CA ALA A 262 -14.12 4.67 -17.69
C ALA A 262 -12.88 5.21 -18.44
N GLY A 263 -12.14 4.32 -19.11
CA GLY A 263 -10.90 4.66 -19.83
C GLY A 263 -9.67 4.88 -18.94
N GLY A 264 -9.80 4.69 -17.62
CA GLY A 264 -8.73 4.89 -16.63
C GLY A 264 -7.60 3.86 -16.68
N ALA A 265 -7.82 2.68 -17.28
CA ALA A 265 -6.81 1.63 -17.43
C ALA A 265 -5.51 2.11 -18.14
N VAL A 266 -5.60 3.12 -19.02
CA VAL A 266 -4.42 3.70 -19.67
C VAL A 266 -3.62 4.59 -18.69
N ALA A 267 -4.30 5.31 -17.80
CA ALA A 267 -3.66 6.12 -16.77
C ALA A 267 -3.04 5.24 -15.66
N VAL A 268 -3.64 4.08 -15.41
CA VAL A 268 -3.08 3.03 -14.56
C VAL A 268 -1.75 2.53 -15.12
N GLU A 269 -1.68 2.25 -16.42
CA GLU A 269 -0.44 1.75 -17.03
C GLU A 269 0.69 2.81 -16.99
N ALA A 270 0.35 4.09 -17.15
CA ALA A 270 1.29 5.20 -16.96
C ALA A 270 1.71 5.37 -15.49
N THR A 271 0.77 5.20 -14.55
CA THR A 271 1.06 5.25 -13.10
C THR A 271 1.99 4.08 -12.74
N ARG A 272 1.68 2.87 -13.22
CA ARG A 272 2.51 1.67 -13.11
C ARG A 272 3.93 1.92 -13.64
N GLU A 273 4.08 2.41 -14.87
CA GLU A 273 5.37 2.73 -15.45
C GLU A 273 6.15 3.74 -14.60
N SER A 274 5.46 4.73 -14.01
CA SER A 274 6.09 5.73 -13.14
C SER A 274 6.62 5.16 -11.82
N TRP A 275 5.96 4.13 -11.27
CA TRP A 275 6.43 3.43 -10.06
C TRP A 275 7.51 2.38 -10.38
N SER A 276 7.47 1.75 -11.56
CA SER A 276 8.40 0.68 -11.95
C SER A 276 9.68 1.15 -12.66
N SER A 277 9.74 2.42 -13.08
CA SER A 277 10.92 2.97 -13.77
C SER A 277 11.91 3.55 -12.77
N PRO A 278 13.22 3.24 -12.87
CA PRO A 278 14.24 3.99 -12.13
C PRO A 278 14.17 5.45 -12.56
N ILE A 279 13.78 6.32 -11.63
CA ILE A 279 13.63 7.75 -11.90
C ILE A 279 15.02 8.36 -12.16
N GLY A 280 15.36 8.55 -13.44
CA GLY A 280 16.58 9.23 -13.85
C GLY A 280 16.44 10.75 -13.73
N VAL A 281 17.45 11.42 -13.18
CA VAL A 281 17.56 12.89 -13.20
C VAL A 281 18.78 13.29 -14.03
N GLU A 282 18.55 14.09 -15.07
CA GLU A 282 19.60 14.93 -15.67
C GLU A 282 19.76 16.20 -14.83
N VAL A 283 20.96 16.37 -14.26
CA VAL A 283 21.35 17.62 -13.62
C VAL A 283 22.09 18.47 -14.65
N GLY A 284 21.43 19.49 -15.19
CA GLY A 284 22.10 20.57 -15.91
C GLY A 284 22.88 21.46 -14.93
N PRO A 285 24.09 21.94 -15.27
CA PRO A 285 24.82 22.86 -14.41
C PRO A 285 23.99 24.14 -14.16
N PRO A 286 24.12 24.76 -12.98
CA PRO A 286 23.34 25.93 -12.64
C PRO A 286 23.63 27.07 -13.64
N ALA A 287 22.59 27.59 -14.29
CA ALA A 287 22.69 28.72 -15.18
C ALA A 287 22.90 30.01 -14.36
N TRP A 288 24.15 30.26 -13.95
CA TRP A 288 24.55 31.57 -13.46
C TRP A 288 24.72 32.48 -14.69
N SER A 289 23.65 33.16 -15.08
CA SER A 289 23.76 34.32 -15.97
C SER A 289 24.49 35.43 -15.20
N ARG A 290 25.79 35.61 -15.48
CA ARG A 290 26.52 36.82 -15.08
C ARG A 290 25.99 37.99 -15.91
N GLY A 291 24.89 38.59 -15.46
CA GLY A 291 24.47 39.92 -15.87
C GLY A 291 25.29 40.98 -15.14
N LEU A 292 26.16 41.66 -15.87
CA LEU A 292 26.54 43.08 -15.73
C LEU A 292 26.85 43.59 -14.31
N VAL A 293 28.15 43.62 -13.96
CA VAL A 293 28.66 44.66 -13.05
C VAL A 293 28.89 45.92 -13.88
N GLY A 294 28.14 46.96 -13.53
CA GLY A 294 28.21 48.27 -14.14
C GLY A 294 29.55 48.96 -13.93
N SER A 295 29.88 49.78 -14.93
CA SER A 295 30.86 50.85 -14.86
C SER A 295 30.55 51.79 -13.69
N GLY A 296 31.47 51.89 -12.74
CA GLY A 296 31.55 52.96 -11.76
C GLY A 296 32.95 53.57 -11.83
N GLU A 297 33.06 54.71 -12.53
CA GLU A 297 34.15 55.65 -12.34
C GLU A 297 34.11 56.19 -10.91
N GLU A 298 35.23 56.18 -10.20
CA GLU A 298 35.58 57.22 -9.23
C GLU A 298 37.10 57.20 -9.01
N GLY A 299 37.72 58.38 -9.15
CA GLY A 299 39.15 58.52 -9.39
C GLY A 299 40.07 58.58 -8.17
N ARG A 300 41.35 58.35 -8.45
CA ARG A 300 42.49 59.21 -8.10
C ARG A 300 43.71 58.81 -8.92
#